data_AF-G9XF87-F1
#
_entry.id   AF-G9XF87-F1
#
_cell.length_a   1.000
_cell.length_b   1.000
_cell.length_c   1.000
_cell.angle_alpha   90.00
_cell.angle_beta   90.00
_cell.angle_gamma   90.00
#
_symmetry.space_group_name_H-M   'P 1'
#
loop_
_entity.id
_entity.type
_entity.pdbx_description
1 polymer ?
#
loop_
_entity_poly.entity_id
_entity_poly.type
_entity_poly.pdbx_seq_one_letter_code
_entity_poly.pdbx_strand_id
1 'polypeptide(L)'
;MRKIDLSVVKEFQEVPTIDLKPIKVLKDRVYFVKAIQNSKNEYWVDGIYCYYIEENKNVRIDEGTHTLHPYKFDIFVPSDDEDVQIYEDMNYIFFSIVTDSSDENLAQIILYAIDINTHEQIRIFAIKYSQREFYYMGFRMLSERYIAIDLVNSINDTLKEYDKLFIFDIYTKQMIEIQDVSIKYSLGIFQLSQNNKYIYCEEIYMDEEDEVSILTTNMYEVDDDDLVENRLDIFNNAVKCMDFEKFKEECINSNNHIDMKDIDSIKEDGIIRVIGSTKEYIYYKKTKHQKFLEHSKEFNDRIMLGKEEIYAINKNNMTSEKITNLDIGSTFSFENNILYKITEDDKNVKIIDILTGIQEYAYEKLEKTEEFLNFIQNRYLIMEVNPNMPSKKYLKLIDMQTGKIEIQAKKIISVKDNFFYESR
;
A
#
# COMPACT_ATOMS: atom_id res chain seq x y z
N MET A 1 21.47 -0.52 12.94
CA MET A 1 20.15 -1.02 13.36
C MET A 1 19.79 -0.45 14.71
N ARG A 2 18.62 0.16 14.84
CA ARG A 2 18.06 0.57 16.13
C ARG A 2 16.79 -0.22 16.42
N LYS A 3 16.62 -0.57 17.70
CA LYS A 3 15.42 -1.24 18.21
C LYS A 3 14.74 -0.27 19.17
N ILE A 4 13.52 0.13 18.86
CA ILE A 4 12.73 1.11 19.61
C ILE A 4 11.51 0.39 20.17
N ASP A 5 11.41 0.35 21.50
CA ASP A 5 10.25 -0.24 22.18
C ASP A 5 9.07 0.75 22.13
N LEU A 6 8.03 0.38 21.38
CA LEU A 6 6.80 1.15 21.25
C LEU A 6 6.02 1.24 22.56
N SER A 7 6.21 0.31 23.50
CA SER A 7 5.56 0.37 24.83
C SER A 7 5.91 1.66 25.57
N VAL A 8 7.12 2.19 25.35
CA VAL A 8 7.57 3.48 25.90
C VAL A 8 6.85 4.65 25.23
N VAL A 9 6.61 4.56 23.92
CA VAL A 9 5.93 5.60 23.13
C VAL A 9 4.42 5.61 23.43
N LYS A 10 3.84 4.45 23.75
CA LYS A 10 2.42 4.27 24.12
C LYS A 10 2.14 4.53 25.61
N GLU A 11 3.15 4.83 26.42
CA GLU A 11 3.03 4.98 27.88
C GLU A 11 2.33 3.79 28.57
N PHE A 12 2.55 2.56 28.10
CA PHE A 12 1.97 1.32 28.65
C PHE A 12 0.43 1.24 28.65
N GLN A 13 -0.24 1.88 27.69
CA GLN A 13 -1.70 1.85 27.58
C GLN A 13 -2.22 0.71 26.70
N GLU A 14 -2.97 -0.23 27.29
CA GLU A 14 -3.63 -1.32 26.56
C GLU A 14 -4.99 -0.94 25.95
N VAL A 15 -5.76 -0.06 26.63
CA VAL A 15 -7.09 0.40 26.18
C VAL A 15 -7.26 1.92 26.41
N PRO A 16 -7.82 2.66 25.44
CA PRO A 16 -8.05 2.24 24.04
C PRO A 16 -6.76 1.79 23.36
N THR A 17 -6.87 0.86 22.41
CA THR A 17 -5.72 0.30 21.70
C THR A 17 -5.05 1.43 20.92
N ILE A 18 -3.75 1.60 21.13
CA ILE A 18 -2.95 2.58 20.40
C ILE A 18 -2.23 1.87 19.27
N ASP A 19 -2.48 2.33 18.05
CA ASP A 19 -1.71 1.95 16.87
C ASP A 19 -0.76 3.08 16.47
N LEU A 20 0.52 2.74 16.30
CA LEU A 20 1.56 3.67 15.88
C LEU A 20 2.07 3.23 14.52
N LYS A 21 1.91 4.12 13.53
CA LYS A 21 2.40 3.91 12.17
C LYS A 21 3.58 4.84 11.91
N PRO A 22 4.83 4.33 11.81
CA PRO A 22 5.98 5.15 11.47
C PRO A 22 5.85 5.66 10.04
N ILE A 23 5.89 6.98 9.87
CA ILE A 23 5.76 7.64 8.56
C ILE A 23 7.05 8.24 8.06
N LYS A 24 8.00 8.54 8.96
CA LYS A 24 9.34 9.02 8.58
C LYS A 24 10.36 8.75 9.67
N VAL A 25 11.56 8.34 9.27
CA VAL A 25 12.66 8.06 10.20
C VAL A 25 13.90 8.87 9.86
N LEU A 26 14.42 9.61 10.85
CA LEU A 26 15.68 10.35 10.79
C LEU A 26 16.70 9.77 11.78
N LYS A 27 17.93 10.30 11.74
CA LYS A 27 19.02 9.85 12.62
C LYS A 27 18.76 10.15 14.11
N ASP A 28 17.99 11.14 14.49
CA ASP A 28 17.80 11.54 15.90
C ASP A 28 16.34 11.38 16.38
N ARG A 29 15.40 11.19 15.45
CA ARG A 29 13.97 11.19 15.72
C ARG A 29 13.17 10.33 14.75
N VAL A 30 11.96 9.97 15.16
CA VAL A 30 11.00 9.21 14.36
C VAL A 30 9.64 9.90 14.39
N TYR A 31 8.98 9.97 13.25
CA TYR A 31 7.63 10.51 13.10
C TYR A 31 6.62 9.37 12.99
N PHE A 32 5.53 9.48 13.73
CA PHE A 32 4.45 8.51 13.77
C PHE A 32 3.11 9.17 13.59
N VAL A 33 2.22 8.46 12.92
CA VAL A 33 0.77 8.65 13.06
C VAL A 33 0.32 7.81 14.25
N LYS A 34 -0.37 8.44 15.18
CA LYS A 34 -1.01 7.74 16.30
C LYS A 34 -2.49 7.60 15.98
N ALA A 35 -2.95 6.36 15.84
CA ALA A 35 -4.36 6.02 15.73
C ALA A 35 -4.82 5.36 17.03
N ILE A 36 -6.09 5.58 17.37
CA ILE A 36 -6.72 5.03 18.56
C ILE A 36 -7.94 4.22 18.14
N GLN A 37 -8.06 3.02 18.71
CA GLN A 37 -9.24 2.18 18.59
C GLN A 37 -9.86 2.00 19.98
N ASN A 38 -11.13 2.40 20.13
CA ASN A 38 -11.83 2.18 21.40
C ASN A 38 -12.41 0.76 21.51
N SER A 39 -12.98 0.44 22.67
CA SER A 39 -13.59 -0.87 22.95
C SER A 39 -14.80 -1.22 22.09
N LYS A 40 -15.32 -0.26 21.30
CA LYS A 40 -16.42 -0.47 20.34
C LYS A 40 -15.91 -0.64 18.90
N ASN A 41 -14.60 -0.75 18.70
CA ASN A 41 -13.96 -0.78 17.39
C ASN A 41 -14.17 0.51 16.57
N GLU A 42 -14.43 1.64 17.20
CA GLU A 42 -14.36 2.93 16.53
C GLU A 42 -12.89 3.35 16.46
N TYR A 43 -12.44 3.75 15.27
CA TYR A 43 -11.07 4.16 14.98
C TYR A 43 -11.01 5.65 14.67
N TRP A 44 -10.02 6.34 15.20
CA TRP A 44 -9.70 7.70 14.78
C TRP A 44 -8.20 7.95 14.86
N VAL A 45 -7.72 8.89 14.06
CA VAL A 45 -6.34 9.39 14.15
C VAL A 45 -6.28 10.42 15.29
N ASP A 46 -5.44 10.16 16.28
CA ASP A 46 -5.23 11.06 17.42
C ASP A 46 -4.38 12.27 17.04
N GLY A 47 -3.35 12.05 16.21
CA GLY A 47 -2.46 13.10 15.73
C GLY A 47 -1.15 12.56 15.18
N ILE A 48 -0.23 13.49 14.92
CA ILE A 48 1.10 13.23 14.38
C ILE A 48 2.13 13.54 15.46
N TYR A 49 3.04 12.62 15.69
CA TYR A 49 3.97 12.66 16.81
C TYR A 49 5.41 12.51 16.35
N CYS A 50 6.31 13.22 17.00
CA CYS A 50 7.75 13.13 16.85
C CYS A 50 8.37 12.57 18.13
N TYR A 51 9.00 11.41 18.01
CA TYR A 51 9.75 10.77 19.07
C TYR A 51 11.25 11.06 18.92
N TYR A 52 11.81 11.82 19.85
CA TYR A 52 13.24 12.09 19.94
C TYR A 52 13.95 10.95 20.66
N ILE A 53 14.83 10.25 19.94
CA ILE A 53 15.41 8.97 20.37
C ILE A 53 16.32 9.15 21.59
N GLU A 54 17.20 10.16 21.58
CA GLU A 54 18.16 10.39 22.66
C GLU A 54 17.49 10.96 23.93
N GLU A 55 16.41 11.73 23.75
CA GLU A 55 15.67 12.35 24.86
C GLU A 55 14.62 11.41 25.44
N ASN A 56 14.32 10.28 24.78
CA ASN A 56 13.19 9.41 25.07
C ASN A 56 11.88 10.21 25.26
N LYS A 57 11.65 11.15 24.33
CA LYS A 57 10.60 12.16 24.44
C LYS A 57 9.68 12.10 23.23
N ASN A 58 8.39 11.96 23.48
CA ASN A 58 7.37 12.02 22.44
C ASN A 58 6.67 13.38 22.45
N VAL A 59 6.51 14.01 21.29
CA VAL A 59 5.94 15.36 21.14
C VAL A 59 4.94 15.34 20.01
N ARG A 60 3.71 15.81 20.25
CA ARG A 60 2.73 16.06 19.19
C ARG A 60 3.19 17.25 18.33
N ILE A 61 3.15 17.12 17.01
CA ILE A 61 3.68 18.13 16.08
C ILE A 61 2.62 18.77 15.17
N ASP A 62 1.44 18.17 15.04
CA ASP A 62 0.32 18.82 14.38
C ASP A 62 -0.37 19.80 15.33
N GLU A 63 -0.81 20.95 14.78
CA GLU A 63 -1.42 22.05 15.53
C GLU A 63 -2.77 22.48 14.96
N GLY A 64 -3.70 22.88 15.82
CA GLY A 64 -5.04 23.31 15.40
C GLY A 64 -6.12 22.92 16.40
N THR A 65 -7.37 23.25 16.09
CA THR A 65 -8.54 22.93 16.93
C THR A 65 -8.76 21.42 17.06
N HIS A 66 -8.36 20.64 16.06
CA HIS A 66 -8.44 19.18 16.08
C HIS A 66 -7.59 18.56 17.19
N THR A 67 -6.54 19.23 17.64
CA THR A 67 -5.67 18.71 18.71
C THR A 67 -6.35 18.58 20.06
N LEU A 68 -7.38 19.39 20.33
CA LEU A 68 -8.13 19.35 21.59
C LEU A 68 -9.12 18.18 21.64
N HIS A 69 -9.70 17.82 20.49
CA HIS A 69 -10.74 16.79 20.38
C HIS A 69 -10.59 16.01 19.06
N PRO A 70 -9.52 15.21 18.87
CA PRO A 70 -9.19 14.61 17.58
C PRO A 70 -10.28 13.67 17.05
N TYR A 71 -10.98 12.96 17.93
CA TYR A 71 -12.11 12.08 17.60
C TYR A 71 -13.32 12.78 16.94
N LYS A 72 -13.32 14.12 16.85
CA LYS A 72 -14.36 14.91 16.15
C LYS A 72 -13.98 15.29 14.73
N PHE A 73 -12.77 14.94 14.29
CA PHE A 73 -12.23 15.34 13.01
C PHE A 73 -11.80 14.09 12.24
N ASP A 74 -12.10 14.06 10.95
CA ASP A 74 -11.49 13.09 10.06
C ASP A 74 -10.10 13.63 9.70
N ILE A 75 -9.06 12.98 10.23
CA ILE A 75 -7.66 13.32 9.99
C ILE A 75 -7.05 12.20 9.16
N PHE A 76 -6.48 12.57 8.01
CA PHE A 76 -5.83 11.62 7.11
C PHE A 76 -4.35 11.95 6.99
N VAL A 77 -3.52 10.93 7.19
CA VAL A 77 -2.08 10.99 7.02
C VAL A 77 -1.67 9.77 6.18
N PRO A 78 -1.14 9.97 4.96
CA PRO A 78 -0.66 8.86 4.15
C PRO A 78 0.44 8.11 4.91
N SER A 79 0.28 6.80 5.07
CA SER A 79 1.11 5.99 5.99
C SER A 79 1.42 4.59 5.48
N ASP A 80 1.00 4.28 4.26
CA ASP A 80 1.24 2.97 3.65
C ASP A 80 2.66 2.94 3.06
N ASP A 81 3.20 1.74 2.81
CA ASP A 81 4.63 1.59 2.48
C ASP A 81 5.04 2.41 1.24
N GLU A 82 4.17 2.52 0.23
CA GLU A 82 4.41 3.35 -0.96
C GLU A 82 4.47 4.85 -0.63
N ASP A 83 3.57 5.34 0.23
CA ASP A 83 3.59 6.73 0.69
C ASP A 83 4.86 7.02 1.51
N VAL A 84 5.25 6.09 2.38
CA VAL A 84 6.45 6.21 3.22
C VAL A 84 7.72 6.29 2.36
N GLN A 85 7.78 5.56 1.24
CA GLN A 85 8.87 5.68 0.27
C GLN A 85 8.91 7.07 -0.38
N ILE A 86 7.76 7.67 -0.71
CA ILE A 86 7.69 9.03 -1.25
C ILE A 86 8.15 10.05 -0.19
N TYR A 87 7.73 9.88 1.06
CA TYR A 87 8.12 10.77 2.16
C TYR A 87 9.61 10.74 2.47
N GLU A 88 10.34 9.68 2.11
CA GLU A 88 11.75 9.49 2.46
C GLU A 88 12.60 10.74 2.17
N ASP A 89 12.45 11.31 0.98
CA ASP A 89 13.27 12.41 0.47
C ASP A 89 12.69 13.80 0.80
N MET A 90 11.46 13.85 1.33
CA MET A 90 10.77 15.10 1.62
C MET A 90 11.14 15.66 3.00
N ASN A 91 11.17 16.99 3.13
CA ASN A 91 11.31 17.67 4.42
C ASN A 91 9.97 17.96 5.11
N TYR A 92 8.88 17.38 4.61
CA TYR A 92 7.53 17.65 5.07
C TYR A 92 6.75 16.37 5.28
N ILE A 93 5.80 16.42 6.21
CA ILE A 93 4.73 15.43 6.37
C ILE A 93 3.43 16.08 5.95
N PHE A 94 2.70 15.48 5.01
CA PHE A 94 1.39 15.97 4.61
C PHE A 94 0.30 15.29 5.44
N PHE A 95 -0.73 16.06 5.75
CA PHE A 95 -1.96 15.52 6.32
C PHE A 95 -3.13 16.41 5.94
N SER A 96 -4.33 15.85 5.97
CA SER A 96 -5.56 16.61 5.76
C SER A 96 -6.49 16.46 6.95
N ILE A 97 -7.34 17.47 7.13
CA ILE A 97 -8.45 17.45 8.09
C ILE A 97 -9.75 17.82 7.40
N VAL A 98 -10.85 17.24 7.85
CA VAL A 98 -12.20 17.67 7.50
C VAL A 98 -12.76 18.57 8.60
N THR A 99 -13.33 19.71 8.20
CA THR A 99 -13.93 20.70 9.11
C THR A 99 -15.27 21.19 8.56
N ASP A 100 -16.14 21.68 9.44
CA ASP A 100 -17.38 22.36 9.01
C ASP A 100 -17.03 23.66 8.26
N SER A 101 -17.69 23.89 7.12
CA SER A 101 -17.57 25.16 6.39
C SER A 101 -18.42 26.24 7.06
N SER A 102 -18.08 27.51 6.82
CA SER A 102 -18.95 28.65 7.13
C SER A 102 -20.28 28.64 6.38
N ASP A 103 -20.34 27.90 5.26
CA ASP A 103 -21.52 27.80 4.42
C ASP A 103 -22.36 26.61 4.87
N GLU A 104 -23.64 26.85 5.15
CA GLU A 104 -24.56 25.80 5.58
C GLU A 104 -24.55 24.64 4.57
N ASN A 105 -24.35 23.41 5.07
CA ASN A 105 -24.33 22.14 4.33
C ASN A 105 -23.03 21.80 3.56
N LEU A 106 -21.97 22.60 3.68
CA LEU A 106 -20.66 22.24 3.13
C LEU A 106 -19.68 21.86 4.24
N ALA A 107 -18.81 20.90 3.96
CA ALA A 107 -17.57 20.71 4.71
C ALA A 107 -16.38 21.24 3.92
N GLN A 108 -15.26 21.37 4.60
CA GLN A 108 -14.00 21.80 4.05
C GLN A 108 -12.91 20.78 4.36
N ILE A 109 -12.27 20.27 3.32
CA ILE A 109 -11.01 19.54 3.41
C ILE A 109 -9.90 20.57 3.41
N ILE A 110 -9.00 20.51 4.39
CA ILE A 110 -7.82 21.38 4.47
C ILE A 110 -6.58 20.49 4.44
N LEU A 111 -5.71 20.67 3.45
CA LEU A 111 -4.40 20.01 3.42
C LEU A 111 -3.35 20.90 4.07
N TYR A 112 -2.57 20.29 4.94
CA TYR A 112 -1.42 20.88 5.62
C TYR A 112 -0.13 20.13 5.27
N ALA A 113 0.98 20.84 5.42
CA ALA A 113 2.33 20.28 5.46
C ALA A 113 2.99 20.70 6.78
N ILE A 114 3.67 19.78 7.45
CA ILE A 114 4.48 20.05 8.65
C ILE A 114 5.95 19.93 8.26
N ASP A 115 6.73 21.01 8.41
CA ASP A 115 8.19 20.94 8.25
C ASP A 115 8.79 20.08 9.36
N ILE A 116 9.57 19.06 8.99
CA ILE A 116 10.11 18.10 9.97
C ILE A 116 11.17 18.73 10.88
N ASN A 117 11.87 19.77 10.44
CA ASN A 117 12.94 20.39 11.21
C ASN A 117 12.40 21.41 12.19
N THR A 118 11.44 22.24 11.76
CA THR A 118 10.89 23.35 12.56
C THR A 118 9.57 23.01 13.25
N HIS A 119 8.89 21.94 12.81
CA HIS A 119 7.50 21.62 13.15
C HIS A 119 6.50 22.72 12.78
N GLU A 120 6.88 23.64 11.89
CA GLU A 120 5.97 24.66 11.37
C GLU A 120 4.92 24.00 10.48
N GLN A 121 3.64 24.24 10.80
CA GLN A 121 2.52 23.75 10.02
C GLN A 121 2.03 24.83 9.05
N ILE A 122 1.96 24.47 7.76
CA ILE A 122 1.56 25.38 6.70
C ILE A 122 0.35 24.81 5.98
N ARG A 123 -0.70 25.64 5.80
CA ARG A 123 -1.85 25.29 4.97
C ARG A 123 -1.48 25.37 3.49
N ILE A 124 -1.63 24.25 2.79
CA ILE A 124 -1.31 24.14 1.35
C ILE A 124 -2.51 24.57 0.51
N PHE A 125 -3.66 23.93 0.73
CA PHE A 125 -4.91 24.24 0.04
C PHE A 125 -6.12 23.90 0.91
N ALA A 126 -7.31 24.33 0.48
CA ALA A 126 -8.55 23.76 0.97
C ALA A 126 -9.60 23.71 -0.13
N ILE A 127 -10.47 22.72 -0.07
CA ILE A 127 -11.61 22.55 -0.97
C ILE A 127 -12.87 22.37 -0.14
N LYS A 128 -13.97 22.97 -0.60
CA LYS A 128 -15.30 22.77 0.00
C LYS A 128 -16.06 21.70 -0.78
N TYR A 129 -16.81 20.86 -0.09
CA TYR A 129 -17.63 19.82 -0.70
C TYR A 129 -18.94 19.61 0.07
N SER A 130 -19.95 19.06 -0.61
CA SER A 130 -21.24 18.73 -0.01
C SER A 130 -21.14 17.40 0.73
N GLN A 131 -21.27 17.41 2.06
CA GLN A 131 -21.33 16.17 2.87
C GLN A 131 -22.60 15.35 2.62
N ARG A 132 -23.61 15.94 1.96
CA ARG A 132 -24.83 15.22 1.55
C ARG A 132 -24.62 14.36 0.30
N GLU A 133 -23.62 14.71 -0.50
CA GLU A 133 -23.34 14.07 -1.78
C GLU A 133 -22.08 13.21 -1.72
N PHE A 134 -21.11 13.59 -0.88
CA PHE A 134 -19.83 12.91 -0.82
C PHE A 134 -19.32 12.73 0.60
N TYR A 135 -18.50 11.71 0.78
CA TYR A 135 -17.61 11.54 1.93
C TYR A 135 -16.14 11.53 1.47
N TYR A 136 -15.26 12.01 2.34
CA TYR A 136 -13.83 12.11 2.03
C TYR A 136 -13.11 10.89 2.61
N MET A 137 -12.41 10.13 1.76
CA MET A 137 -11.66 8.93 2.16
C MET A 137 -10.17 9.19 2.44
N GLY A 138 -9.71 10.42 2.24
CA GLY A 138 -8.31 10.77 2.37
C GLY A 138 -7.65 11.08 1.02
N PHE A 139 -6.33 11.04 1.01
CA PHE A 139 -5.54 11.29 -0.20
C PHE A 139 -4.35 10.34 -0.21
N ARG A 140 -3.87 10.04 -1.42
CA ARG A 140 -2.65 9.25 -1.66
C ARG A 140 -1.58 10.12 -2.28
N MET A 141 -0.32 9.90 -1.93
CA MET A 141 0.79 10.56 -2.59
C MET A 141 1.06 9.87 -3.93
N LEU A 142 1.06 10.61 -5.04
CA LEU A 142 1.46 10.06 -6.35
C LEU A 142 2.96 10.28 -6.60
N SER A 143 3.50 11.36 -6.04
CA SER A 143 4.91 11.77 -6.07
C SER A 143 5.13 12.89 -5.05
N GLU A 144 6.34 13.42 -4.96
CA GLU A 144 6.64 14.62 -4.15
C GLU A 144 5.86 15.89 -4.56
N ARG A 145 5.25 15.90 -5.76
CA ARG A 145 4.54 17.07 -6.31
C ARG A 145 3.03 16.89 -6.41
N TYR A 146 2.58 15.66 -6.61
CA TYR A 146 1.19 15.37 -6.95
C TYR A 146 0.56 14.45 -5.92
N ILE A 147 -0.69 14.73 -5.57
CA ILE A 147 -1.53 13.87 -4.73
C ILE A 147 -2.80 13.52 -5.50
N ALA A 148 -3.38 12.36 -5.20
CA ALA A 148 -4.74 12.03 -5.61
C ALA A 148 -5.70 12.17 -4.43
N ILE A 149 -6.85 12.79 -4.66
CA ILE A 149 -7.89 13.07 -3.67
C ILE A 149 -9.16 12.36 -4.11
N ASP A 150 -9.71 11.55 -3.22
CA ASP A 150 -10.93 10.78 -3.47
C ASP A 150 -12.10 11.32 -2.64
N LEU A 151 -13.16 11.75 -3.31
CA LEU A 151 -14.48 11.98 -2.71
C LEU A 151 -15.43 10.91 -3.21
N VAL A 152 -15.89 10.07 -2.30
CA VAL A 152 -16.76 8.95 -2.64
C VAL A 152 -18.21 9.37 -2.48
N ASN A 153 -19.06 8.97 -3.43
CA ASN A 153 -20.47 9.27 -3.41
C ASN A 153 -21.16 8.70 -2.17
N SER A 154 -21.87 9.55 -1.41
CA SER A 154 -22.55 9.16 -0.18
C SER A 154 -23.93 8.53 -0.41
N ILE A 155 -24.46 8.56 -1.64
CA ILE A 155 -25.80 8.04 -1.96
C ILE A 155 -25.75 6.53 -2.24
N ASN A 156 -24.72 6.08 -2.96
CA ASN A 156 -24.51 4.68 -3.27
C ASN A 156 -23.00 4.42 -3.43
N ASP A 157 -22.44 3.62 -2.52
CA ASP A 157 -21.02 3.28 -2.44
C ASP A 157 -20.58 2.28 -3.54
N THR A 158 -21.53 1.60 -4.19
CA THR A 158 -21.26 0.70 -5.31
C THR A 158 -21.12 1.42 -6.65
N LEU A 159 -21.62 2.65 -6.77
CA LEU A 159 -21.59 3.42 -8.03
C LEU A 159 -20.41 4.40 -8.07
N LYS A 160 -19.19 3.85 -8.21
CA LYS A 160 -17.93 4.62 -8.28
C LYS A 160 -17.86 5.62 -9.44
N GLU A 161 -18.73 5.50 -10.45
CA GLU A 161 -18.80 6.48 -11.54
C GLU A 161 -19.14 7.89 -11.05
N TYR A 162 -19.88 7.99 -9.95
CA TYR A 162 -20.24 9.25 -9.31
C TYR A 162 -19.16 9.77 -8.36
N ASP A 163 -18.16 8.95 -8.01
CA ASP A 163 -17.03 9.39 -7.21
C ASP A 163 -16.25 10.48 -7.94
N LYS A 164 -15.64 11.36 -7.15
CA LYS A 164 -14.75 12.41 -7.64
C LYS A 164 -13.32 12.08 -7.26
N LEU A 165 -12.53 11.76 -8.28
CA LEU A 165 -11.10 11.54 -8.17
C LEU A 165 -10.39 12.74 -8.80
N PHE A 166 -9.50 13.37 -8.04
CA PHE A 166 -8.73 14.52 -8.51
C PHE A 166 -7.23 14.29 -8.38
N ILE A 167 -6.46 14.73 -9.37
CA ILE A 167 -5.02 14.97 -9.21
C ILE A 167 -4.81 16.43 -8.83
N PHE A 168 -4.10 16.66 -7.74
CA PHE A 168 -3.75 18.00 -7.26
C PHE A 168 -2.23 18.20 -7.30
N ASP A 169 -1.80 19.31 -7.92
CA ASP A 169 -0.42 19.77 -7.93
C ASP A 169 -0.16 20.69 -6.73
N ILE A 170 0.66 20.22 -5.80
CA ILE A 170 0.96 20.89 -4.53
C ILE A 170 1.56 22.29 -4.75
N TYR A 171 2.39 22.46 -5.79
CA TYR A 171 3.12 23.71 -6.01
C TYR A 171 2.30 24.73 -6.80
N THR A 172 1.59 24.29 -7.84
CA THR A 172 0.80 25.21 -8.68
C THR A 172 -0.62 25.43 -8.15
N LYS A 173 -1.06 24.57 -7.21
CA LYS A 173 -2.43 24.54 -6.65
C LYS A 173 -3.50 24.27 -7.71
N GLN A 174 -3.11 23.66 -8.83
CA GLN A 174 -4.03 23.24 -9.87
C GLN A 174 -4.62 21.87 -9.53
N MET A 175 -5.89 21.70 -9.86
CA MET A 175 -6.63 20.46 -9.66
C MET A 175 -7.24 20.02 -10.99
N ILE A 176 -7.14 18.73 -11.28
CA ILE A 176 -7.66 18.10 -12.50
C ILE A 176 -8.52 16.91 -12.07
N GLU A 177 -9.76 16.87 -12.52
CA GLU A 177 -10.67 15.74 -12.28
C GLU A 177 -10.39 14.61 -13.26
N ILE A 178 -10.34 13.38 -12.78
CA ILE A 178 -10.31 12.17 -13.59
C ILE A 178 -11.76 11.71 -13.75
N GLN A 179 -12.28 11.70 -14.98
CA GLN A 179 -13.64 11.24 -15.29
C GLN A 179 -13.68 9.79 -15.77
N ASP A 180 -12.52 9.20 -16.09
CA ASP A 180 -12.41 7.82 -16.54
C ASP A 180 -12.94 6.84 -15.50
N VAL A 181 -13.93 6.04 -15.92
CA VAL A 181 -14.61 5.06 -15.05
C VAL A 181 -13.68 3.91 -14.68
N SER A 182 -12.92 3.38 -15.63
CA SER A 182 -11.97 2.27 -15.39
C SER A 182 -10.94 2.62 -14.32
N ILE A 183 -10.40 3.84 -14.34
CA ILE A 183 -9.44 4.30 -13.34
C ILE A 183 -10.10 4.49 -11.96
N LYS A 184 -11.34 4.99 -11.90
CA LYS A 184 -12.06 5.17 -10.62
C LYS A 184 -12.45 3.84 -9.96
N TYR A 185 -12.82 2.85 -10.76
CA TYR A 185 -13.21 1.53 -10.27
C TYR A 185 -12.01 0.63 -9.97
N SER A 186 -10.83 0.94 -10.51
CA SER A 186 -9.68 0.07 -10.29
C SER A 186 -9.26 0.04 -8.82
N LEU A 187 -9.06 -1.18 -8.31
CA LEU A 187 -8.54 -1.45 -6.96
C LEU A 187 -7.00 -1.48 -6.91
N GLY A 188 -6.35 -1.38 -8.07
CA GLY A 188 -4.91 -1.56 -8.22
C GLY A 188 -4.08 -0.32 -7.92
N ILE A 189 -2.78 -0.41 -8.20
CA ILE A 189 -1.88 0.73 -8.06
C ILE A 189 -2.27 1.90 -8.98
N PHE A 190 -2.05 3.12 -8.48
CA PHE A 190 -2.14 4.36 -9.25
C PHE A 190 -1.04 5.32 -8.83
N GLN A 191 0.03 5.41 -9.61
CA GLN A 191 1.27 6.10 -9.21
C GLN A 191 2.00 6.77 -10.37
N LEU A 192 2.86 7.76 -10.05
CA LEU A 192 3.74 8.42 -11.02
C LEU A 192 5.16 7.83 -10.98
N SER A 193 5.86 7.91 -12.11
CA SER A 193 7.31 7.74 -12.14
C SER A 193 8.00 8.83 -11.30
N GLN A 194 9.20 8.56 -10.81
CA GLN A 194 9.96 9.49 -9.94
C GLN A 194 10.14 10.90 -10.55
N ASN A 195 10.29 10.98 -11.87
CA ASN A 195 10.42 12.25 -12.60
C ASN A 195 9.08 12.84 -13.07
N ASN A 196 7.94 12.29 -12.62
CA ASN A 196 6.58 12.66 -13.03
C ASN A 196 6.34 12.60 -14.54
N LYS A 197 7.11 11.76 -15.26
CA LYS A 197 7.01 11.64 -16.72
C LYS A 197 5.90 10.68 -17.13
N TYR A 198 5.72 9.60 -16.38
CA TYR A 198 4.75 8.56 -16.68
C TYR A 198 3.80 8.34 -15.52
N ILE A 199 2.56 8.01 -15.83
CA ILE A 199 1.57 7.53 -14.88
C ILE A 199 1.29 6.05 -15.14
N TYR A 200 1.20 5.28 -14.08
CA TYR A 200 0.94 3.85 -14.09
C TYR A 200 -0.39 3.59 -13.39
N CYS A 201 -1.21 2.74 -14.01
CA CYS A 201 -2.46 2.27 -13.46
C CYS A 201 -2.48 0.75 -13.62
N GLU A 202 -2.67 0.03 -12.53
CA GLU A 202 -3.15 -1.35 -12.61
C GLU A 202 -4.66 -1.30 -12.79
N GLU A 203 -5.19 -2.10 -13.70
CA GLU A 203 -6.60 -2.25 -13.98
C GLU A 203 -7.05 -3.58 -13.41
N ILE A 204 -7.70 -3.53 -12.24
CA ILE A 204 -8.29 -4.68 -11.55
C ILE A 204 -9.60 -4.25 -10.89
N TYR A 205 -10.64 -5.08 -11.00
CA TYR A 205 -11.99 -4.73 -10.54
C TYR A 205 -12.50 -5.65 -9.43
N MET A 206 -11.67 -6.60 -9.01
CA MET A 206 -12.03 -7.64 -8.05
C MET A 206 -10.79 -8.13 -7.29
N ASP A 207 -10.99 -8.49 -6.04
CA ASP A 207 -9.96 -9.15 -5.24
C ASP A 207 -9.54 -10.48 -5.88
N GLU A 208 -8.26 -10.80 -5.76
CA GLU A 208 -7.67 -11.98 -6.42
C GLU A 208 -8.34 -13.30 -6.00
N GLU A 209 -8.69 -13.44 -4.72
CA GLU A 209 -9.31 -14.65 -4.18
C GLU A 209 -10.72 -14.89 -4.77
N ASP A 210 -11.49 -13.81 -4.92
CA ASP A 210 -12.83 -13.85 -5.48
C ASP A 210 -12.78 -14.15 -6.99
N GLU A 211 -11.88 -13.48 -7.71
CA GLU A 211 -11.69 -13.70 -9.14
C GLU A 211 -11.25 -15.15 -9.43
N VAL A 212 -10.30 -15.68 -8.65
CA VAL A 212 -9.89 -17.08 -8.75
C VAL A 212 -11.06 -18.02 -8.45
N SER A 213 -11.87 -17.72 -7.44
CA SER A 213 -13.01 -18.56 -7.05
C SER A 213 -14.09 -18.61 -8.14
N ILE A 214 -14.39 -17.49 -8.78
CA ILE A 214 -15.33 -17.39 -9.90
C ILE A 214 -14.76 -18.10 -11.14
N LEU A 215 -13.51 -17.84 -11.50
CA LEU A 215 -12.92 -18.40 -12.70
C LEU A 215 -12.59 -19.89 -12.58
N THR A 216 -12.43 -20.45 -11.38
CA THR A 216 -12.03 -21.87 -11.22
C THR A 216 -13.14 -22.80 -10.74
N THR A 217 -14.28 -22.27 -10.28
CA THR A 217 -15.39 -23.09 -9.79
C THR A 217 -16.64 -22.90 -10.64
N ASN A 218 -17.54 -23.89 -10.65
CA ASN A 218 -18.86 -23.79 -11.28
C ASN A 218 -19.96 -23.43 -10.26
N MET A 219 -19.57 -22.98 -9.05
CA MET A 219 -20.50 -22.75 -7.94
C MET A 219 -20.87 -21.27 -7.75
N TYR A 220 -20.05 -20.38 -8.30
CA TYR A 220 -20.26 -18.95 -8.25
C TYR A 220 -20.46 -18.44 -9.68
N GLU A 221 -21.49 -17.65 -9.87
CA GLU A 221 -21.71 -16.86 -11.08
C GLU A 221 -21.68 -15.40 -10.65
N VAL A 222 -21.14 -14.54 -11.51
CA VAL A 222 -21.19 -13.09 -11.29
C VAL A 222 -22.62 -12.64 -11.55
N ASP A 223 -23.22 -11.94 -10.60
CA ASP A 223 -24.50 -11.27 -10.84
C ASP A 223 -24.24 -10.00 -11.66
N ASP A 224 -24.22 -10.18 -12.98
CA ASP A 224 -23.92 -9.11 -13.95
C ASP A 224 -24.98 -7.98 -13.95
N ASP A 225 -26.13 -8.18 -13.30
CA ASP A 225 -27.21 -7.17 -13.22
C ASP A 225 -26.80 -5.95 -12.37
N ASP A 226 -25.82 -6.08 -11.46
CA ASP A 226 -25.29 -5.00 -10.62
C ASP A 226 -23.96 -4.39 -11.15
N LEU A 227 -23.31 -5.05 -12.11
CA LEU A 227 -22.07 -4.56 -12.74
C LEU A 227 -22.40 -3.64 -13.92
N VAL A 228 -22.48 -2.34 -13.62
CA VAL A 228 -22.42 -1.18 -14.54
C VAL A 228 -22.41 -1.54 -16.04
N GLU A 229 -23.60 -1.63 -16.62
CA GLU A 229 -23.91 -1.52 -18.06
C GLU A 229 -22.73 -1.81 -19.03
N ASN A 230 -22.23 -3.04 -19.17
CA ASN A 230 -21.32 -3.44 -20.27
C ASN A 230 -20.04 -2.58 -20.48
N ARG A 231 -19.58 -1.77 -19.49
CA ARG A 231 -18.46 -0.83 -19.70
C ARG A 231 -17.11 -1.33 -19.21
N LEU A 232 -17.09 -2.25 -18.26
CA LEU A 232 -15.87 -2.80 -17.66
C LEU A 232 -15.82 -4.30 -17.94
N ASP A 233 -14.69 -4.77 -18.48
CA ASP A 233 -14.37 -6.19 -18.57
C ASP A 233 -13.71 -6.59 -17.24
N ILE A 234 -14.51 -7.12 -16.30
CA ILE A 234 -14.05 -7.41 -14.92
C ILE A 234 -12.90 -8.43 -14.86
N PHE A 235 -12.74 -9.23 -15.92
CA PHE A 235 -11.67 -10.21 -16.06
C PHE A 235 -10.49 -9.68 -16.87
N ASN A 236 -10.52 -8.42 -17.32
CA ASN A 236 -9.40 -7.78 -18.01
C ASN A 236 -8.42 -7.20 -16.97
N ASN A 237 -7.43 -8.00 -16.63
CA ASN A 237 -6.36 -7.60 -15.72
C ASN A 237 -5.19 -7.05 -16.53
N ALA A 238 -4.82 -5.79 -16.30
CA ALA A 238 -3.73 -5.14 -17.04
C ALA A 238 -2.90 -4.21 -16.17
N VAL A 239 -1.63 -4.04 -16.53
CA VAL A 239 -0.81 -2.92 -16.05
C VAL A 239 -0.61 -1.96 -17.20
N LYS A 240 -1.09 -0.72 -17.04
CA LYS A 240 -1.12 0.31 -18.08
C LYS A 240 -0.18 1.46 -17.76
N CYS A 241 0.25 2.18 -18.80
CA CYS A 241 1.04 3.40 -18.67
C CYS A 241 0.67 4.47 -19.68
N MET A 242 0.92 5.73 -19.33
CA MET A 242 0.80 6.87 -20.23
C MET A 242 1.81 7.95 -19.87
N ASP A 243 2.19 8.78 -20.85
CA ASP A 243 2.87 10.06 -20.56
C ASP A 243 1.94 10.94 -19.72
N PHE A 244 2.46 11.49 -18.63
CA PHE A 244 1.63 12.17 -17.64
C PHE A 244 1.10 13.53 -18.12
N GLU A 245 1.83 14.23 -18.99
CA GLU A 245 1.32 15.48 -19.57
C GLU A 245 0.14 15.19 -20.49
N LYS A 246 0.25 14.14 -21.33
CA LYS A 246 -0.89 13.69 -22.16
C LYS A 246 -2.07 13.24 -21.30
N PHE A 247 -1.82 12.49 -20.22
CA PHE A 247 -2.87 12.07 -19.30
C PHE A 247 -3.66 13.26 -18.75
N LYS A 248 -2.96 14.34 -18.35
CA LYS A 248 -3.61 15.57 -17.90
C LYS A 248 -4.43 16.23 -19.00
N GLU A 249 -3.93 16.27 -20.23
CA GLU A 249 -4.68 16.80 -21.38
C GLU A 249 -5.98 16.02 -21.62
N GLU A 250 -5.94 14.69 -21.58
CA GLU A 250 -7.12 13.82 -21.70
C GLU A 250 -8.14 14.09 -20.58
N CYS A 251 -7.68 14.27 -19.34
CA CYS A 251 -8.54 14.62 -18.21
C CYS A 251 -9.18 16.01 -18.37
N ILE A 252 -8.41 17.02 -18.81
CA ILE A 252 -8.92 18.38 -19.04
C ILE A 252 -9.98 18.40 -20.15
N ASN A 253 -9.81 17.57 -21.17
CA ASN A 253 -10.79 17.40 -22.24
C ASN A 253 -12.07 16.65 -21.79
N SER A 254 -12.15 16.26 -20.51
CA SER A 254 -13.28 15.54 -19.92
C SER A 254 -13.59 14.23 -20.64
N ASN A 255 -12.54 13.50 -21.03
CA ASN A 255 -12.72 12.18 -21.62
C ASN A 255 -13.10 11.17 -20.54
N ASN A 256 -14.26 10.53 -20.73
CA ASN A 256 -14.77 9.48 -19.83
C ASN A 256 -14.07 8.13 -20.04
N HIS A 257 -13.16 8.06 -21.02
CA HIS A 257 -12.32 6.92 -21.32
C HIS A 257 -10.97 7.42 -21.84
N ILE A 258 -9.89 7.08 -21.13
CA ILE A 258 -8.52 7.47 -21.39
C ILE A 258 -7.78 6.22 -21.86
N ASP A 259 -7.37 6.23 -23.13
CA ASP A 259 -6.67 5.11 -23.77
C ASP A 259 -5.20 5.05 -23.29
N MET A 260 -4.99 4.41 -22.14
CA MET A 260 -3.65 4.12 -21.62
C MET A 260 -3.06 2.89 -22.29
N LYS A 261 -1.75 2.90 -22.53
CA LYS A 261 -1.06 1.77 -23.19
C LYS A 261 -0.89 0.60 -22.22
N ASP A 262 -1.37 -0.57 -22.58
CA ASP A 262 -1.06 -1.83 -21.92
C ASP A 262 0.45 -2.14 -21.99
N ILE A 263 1.08 -2.31 -20.83
CA ILE A 263 2.43 -2.87 -20.72
C ILE A 263 2.35 -4.39 -20.79
N ASP A 264 1.40 -4.97 -20.04
CA ASP A 264 1.07 -6.39 -20.04
C ASP A 264 -0.39 -6.55 -19.61
N SER A 265 -1.03 -7.63 -20.08
CA SER A 265 -2.41 -7.95 -19.76
C SER A 265 -2.66 -9.47 -19.80
N ILE A 266 -3.71 -9.86 -19.09
CA ILE A 266 -4.31 -11.19 -19.13
C ILE A 266 -5.82 -11.06 -18.92
N LYS A 267 -6.58 -11.87 -19.66
CA LYS A 267 -8.04 -11.93 -19.54
C LYS A 267 -8.43 -13.12 -18.66
N GLU A 268 -9.61 -13.70 -18.87
CA GLU A 268 -10.14 -14.89 -18.17
C GLU A 268 -9.20 -16.11 -18.04
N ASP A 269 -8.12 -16.18 -18.83
CA ASP A 269 -7.11 -17.24 -18.72
C ASP A 269 -6.28 -17.17 -17.42
N GLY A 270 -6.28 -16.03 -16.73
CA GLY A 270 -5.49 -15.82 -15.53
C GLY A 270 -5.58 -14.41 -14.96
N ILE A 271 -4.62 -14.08 -14.10
CA ILE A 271 -4.58 -12.83 -13.34
C ILE A 271 -3.20 -12.18 -13.43
N ILE A 272 -3.20 -10.84 -13.43
CA ILE A 272 -2.00 -10.01 -13.21
C ILE A 272 -2.24 -9.20 -11.95
N ARG A 273 -1.27 -9.20 -11.05
CA ARG A 273 -1.33 -8.44 -9.80
C ARG A 273 0.00 -7.77 -9.51
N VAL A 274 -0.02 -6.47 -9.26
CA VAL A 274 1.13 -5.74 -8.73
C VAL A 274 1.35 -6.19 -7.30
N ILE A 275 2.57 -6.64 -7.02
CA ILE A 275 2.98 -7.18 -5.72
C ILE A 275 3.89 -6.22 -4.95
N GLY A 276 4.13 -5.04 -5.52
CA GLY A 276 4.81 -3.92 -4.87
C GLY A 276 5.70 -3.13 -5.81
N SER A 277 6.28 -2.04 -5.30
CA SER A 277 7.09 -1.15 -6.10
C SER A 277 8.28 -0.56 -5.33
N THR A 278 9.31 -0.14 -6.08
CA THR A 278 10.44 0.67 -5.60
C THR A 278 10.45 1.99 -6.36
N LYS A 279 11.40 2.88 -6.05
CA LYS A 279 11.58 4.14 -6.82
C LYS A 279 11.77 3.90 -8.33
N GLU A 280 12.39 2.78 -8.71
CA GLU A 280 12.78 2.50 -10.09
C GLU A 280 11.87 1.48 -10.79
N TYR A 281 11.24 0.57 -10.04
CA TYR A 281 10.53 -0.57 -10.60
C TYR A 281 9.12 -0.76 -10.02
N ILE A 282 8.23 -1.33 -10.82
CA ILE A 282 6.96 -1.92 -10.38
C ILE A 282 7.08 -3.43 -10.59
N TYR A 283 6.84 -4.23 -9.55
CA TYR A 283 6.87 -5.68 -9.64
C TYR A 283 5.45 -6.22 -9.69
N TYR A 284 5.21 -7.17 -10.58
CA TYR A 284 3.91 -7.82 -10.70
C TYR A 284 4.07 -9.31 -10.93
N LYS A 285 3.08 -10.08 -10.48
CA LYS A 285 2.93 -11.50 -10.77
C LYS A 285 1.91 -11.71 -11.88
N LYS A 286 2.10 -12.76 -12.66
CA LYS A 286 1.16 -13.24 -13.67
C LYS A 286 0.93 -14.73 -13.45
N THR A 287 -0.33 -15.09 -13.22
CA THR A 287 -0.72 -16.47 -12.90
C THR A 287 -1.83 -16.91 -13.85
N LYS A 288 -1.57 -17.92 -14.69
CA LYS A 288 -2.60 -18.57 -15.51
C LYS A 288 -3.35 -19.60 -14.67
N HIS A 289 -4.67 -19.71 -14.80
CA HIS A 289 -5.41 -20.72 -14.04
C HIS A 289 -5.03 -22.13 -14.50
N GLN A 290 -4.92 -23.05 -13.53
CA GLN A 290 -4.48 -24.42 -13.77
C GLN A 290 -5.35 -25.13 -14.82
N LYS A 291 -6.68 -24.88 -14.82
CA LYS A 291 -7.60 -25.43 -15.82
C LYS A 291 -7.18 -25.12 -17.26
N PHE A 292 -6.64 -23.93 -17.56
CA PHE A 292 -6.19 -23.58 -18.91
C PHE A 292 -4.85 -24.24 -19.24
N LEU A 293 -3.94 -24.27 -18.27
CA LEU A 293 -2.61 -24.88 -18.42
C LEU A 293 -2.69 -26.40 -18.67
N GLU A 294 -3.57 -27.11 -17.95
CA GLU A 294 -3.76 -28.56 -18.08
C GLU A 294 -4.26 -28.98 -19.46
N HIS A 295 -5.10 -28.14 -20.08
CA HIS A 295 -5.67 -28.38 -21.40
C HIS A 295 -4.84 -27.77 -22.54
N SER A 296 -3.75 -27.05 -22.24
CA SER A 296 -2.95 -26.37 -23.26
C SER A 296 -2.13 -27.35 -24.11
N LYS A 297 -2.20 -27.15 -25.43
CA LYS A 297 -1.38 -27.88 -26.41
C LYS A 297 0.05 -27.35 -26.45
N GLU A 298 0.31 -26.14 -25.94
CA GLU A 298 1.64 -25.54 -25.91
C GLU A 298 2.48 -26.10 -24.77
N PHE A 299 3.72 -26.50 -25.08
CA PHE A 299 4.64 -27.02 -24.06
C PHE A 299 4.96 -25.97 -22.99
N ASN A 300 5.11 -24.72 -23.40
CA ASN A 300 5.45 -23.60 -22.52
C ASN A 300 4.36 -23.31 -21.49
N ASP A 301 3.08 -23.57 -21.81
CA ASP A 301 2.01 -23.45 -20.83
C ASP A 301 2.04 -24.62 -19.84
N ARG A 302 2.24 -25.86 -20.32
CA ARG A 302 2.26 -27.03 -19.42
C ARG A 302 3.37 -26.98 -18.37
N ILE A 303 4.53 -26.38 -18.68
CA ILE A 303 5.61 -26.22 -17.69
C ILE A 303 5.31 -25.17 -16.60
N MET A 304 4.26 -24.36 -16.80
CA MET A 304 3.76 -23.36 -15.85
C MET A 304 2.72 -23.94 -14.87
N LEU A 305 2.35 -25.21 -15.02
CA LEU A 305 1.52 -25.90 -14.02
C LEU A 305 2.17 -25.78 -12.64
N GLY A 306 1.39 -25.32 -11.67
CA GLY A 306 1.85 -25.07 -10.30
C GLY A 306 2.84 -23.91 -10.15
N LYS A 307 2.90 -22.96 -11.09
CA LYS A 307 3.85 -21.83 -11.06
C LYS A 307 3.20 -20.48 -11.36
N GLU A 308 3.86 -19.43 -10.89
CA GLU A 308 3.56 -18.03 -11.14
C GLU A 308 4.77 -17.37 -11.82
N GLU A 309 4.52 -16.46 -12.75
CA GLU A 309 5.57 -15.68 -13.40
C GLU A 309 5.73 -14.34 -12.70
N ILE A 310 6.97 -13.94 -12.42
CA ILE A 310 7.28 -12.63 -11.84
C ILE A 310 7.91 -11.75 -12.88
N TYR A 311 7.44 -10.51 -12.96
CA TYR A 311 7.90 -9.49 -13.90
C TYR A 311 8.23 -8.19 -13.17
N ALA A 312 9.06 -7.37 -13.82
CA ALA A 312 9.38 -6.02 -13.37
C ALA A 312 9.19 -5.02 -14.50
N ILE A 313 8.60 -3.86 -14.21
CA ILE A 313 8.46 -2.72 -15.11
C ILE A 313 9.43 -1.65 -14.67
N ASN A 314 10.31 -1.22 -15.57
CA ASN A 314 11.18 -0.09 -15.30
C ASN A 314 10.40 1.24 -15.50
N LYS A 315 10.28 2.02 -14.42
CA LYS A 315 9.50 3.26 -14.38
C LYS A 315 10.04 4.38 -15.29
N ASN A 316 11.28 4.27 -15.76
CA ASN A 316 11.92 5.30 -16.58
C ASN A 316 11.72 5.10 -18.09
N ASN A 317 11.50 3.87 -18.54
CA ASN A 317 11.40 3.55 -19.97
C ASN A 317 10.14 2.74 -20.34
N MET A 318 9.31 2.37 -19.35
CA MET A 318 8.05 1.63 -19.51
C MET A 318 8.23 0.21 -20.07
N THR A 319 9.43 -0.38 -19.98
CA THR A 319 9.66 -1.75 -20.45
C THR A 319 9.42 -2.73 -19.31
N SER A 320 8.63 -3.78 -19.59
CA SER A 320 8.53 -4.95 -18.73
C SER A 320 9.57 -5.99 -19.10
N GLU A 321 10.09 -6.70 -18.09
CA GLU A 321 10.93 -7.87 -18.27
C GLU A 321 10.52 -8.97 -17.31
N LYS A 322 10.64 -10.22 -17.77
CA LYS A 322 10.41 -11.39 -16.94
C LYS A 322 11.61 -11.60 -16.03
N ILE A 323 11.36 -11.70 -14.74
CA ILE A 323 12.38 -11.96 -13.71
C ILE A 323 12.58 -13.45 -13.51
N THR A 324 11.50 -14.18 -13.16
CA THR A 324 11.59 -15.60 -12.83
C THR A 324 10.24 -16.30 -12.88
N ASN A 325 10.26 -17.63 -12.69
CA ASN A 325 9.09 -18.43 -12.37
C ASN A 325 9.20 -18.89 -10.90
N LEU A 326 8.14 -18.70 -10.14
CA LEU A 326 8.02 -19.18 -8.77
C LEU A 326 7.06 -20.36 -8.72
N ASP A 327 7.34 -21.33 -7.84
CA ASP A 327 6.38 -22.40 -7.56
C ASP A 327 5.29 -21.83 -6.66
N ILE A 328 4.03 -22.25 -6.84
CA ILE A 328 2.91 -21.82 -5.99
C ILE A 328 3.24 -22.05 -4.52
N GLY A 329 2.98 -21.04 -3.68
CA GLY A 329 3.33 -21.02 -2.26
C GLY A 329 4.73 -20.50 -1.96
N SER A 330 5.53 -20.15 -2.98
CA SER A 330 6.76 -19.36 -2.79
C SER A 330 6.40 -17.89 -2.68
N THR A 331 7.11 -17.14 -1.83
CA THR A 331 6.97 -15.68 -1.75
C THR A 331 8.08 -14.99 -2.54
N PHE A 332 7.70 -14.01 -3.36
CA PHE A 332 8.63 -13.06 -3.96
C PHE A 332 8.91 -11.92 -2.98
N SER A 333 10.17 -11.55 -2.82
CA SER A 333 10.57 -10.39 -2.04
C SER A 333 11.65 -9.60 -2.79
N PHE A 334 11.61 -8.28 -2.67
CA PHE A 334 12.56 -7.37 -3.30
C PHE A 334 13.00 -6.32 -2.28
N GLU A 335 14.31 -6.15 -2.14
CA GLU A 335 14.88 -5.30 -1.10
C GLU A 335 16.20 -4.70 -1.61
N ASN A 336 16.31 -3.37 -1.65
CA ASN A 336 17.44 -2.63 -2.23
C ASN A 336 17.86 -3.14 -3.62
N ASN A 337 16.87 -3.39 -4.50
CA ASN A 337 17.06 -3.93 -5.85
C ASN A 337 17.64 -5.37 -5.92
N ILE A 338 17.72 -6.09 -4.80
CA ILE A 338 18.03 -7.52 -4.78
C ILE A 338 16.71 -8.31 -4.71
N LEU A 339 16.61 -9.37 -5.49
CA LEU A 339 15.38 -10.14 -5.69
C LEU A 339 15.53 -11.53 -5.08
N TYR A 340 14.57 -11.91 -4.23
CA TYR A 340 14.60 -13.14 -3.48
C TYR A 340 13.36 -13.99 -3.73
N LYS A 341 13.60 -15.30 -3.77
CA LYS A 341 12.58 -16.35 -3.64
C LYS A 341 12.65 -16.87 -2.22
N ILE A 342 11.51 -16.86 -1.54
CA ILE A 342 11.35 -17.41 -0.22
C ILE A 342 10.47 -18.64 -0.35
N THR A 343 10.96 -19.78 0.15
CA THR A 343 10.19 -21.02 0.20
C THR A 343 10.05 -21.49 1.62
N GLU A 344 8.87 -22.02 1.93
CA GLU A 344 8.53 -22.52 3.25
C GLU A 344 8.01 -23.95 3.16
N ASP A 345 8.50 -24.80 4.06
CA ASP A 345 7.92 -26.12 4.33
C ASP A 345 7.60 -26.25 5.84
N ASP A 346 7.08 -27.41 6.26
CA ASP A 346 6.72 -27.69 7.65
C ASP A 346 7.87 -27.50 8.66
N LYS A 347 9.12 -27.48 8.19
CA LYS A 347 10.32 -27.47 9.03
C LYS A 347 11.22 -26.28 8.79
N ASN A 348 11.26 -25.72 7.59
CA ASN A 348 12.25 -24.74 7.20
C ASN A 348 11.67 -23.61 6.37
N VAL A 349 12.29 -22.44 6.50
CA VAL A 349 12.18 -21.33 5.56
C VAL A 349 13.53 -21.15 4.86
N LYS A 350 13.53 -21.05 3.54
CA LYS A 350 14.74 -20.84 2.73
C LYS A 350 14.63 -19.55 1.96
N ILE A 351 15.73 -18.80 1.93
CA ILE A 351 15.86 -17.55 1.19
C ILE A 351 16.91 -17.76 0.11
N ILE A 352 16.51 -17.53 -1.14
CA ILE A 352 17.31 -17.82 -2.33
C ILE A 352 17.37 -16.56 -3.17
N ASP A 353 18.57 -16.09 -3.51
CA ASP A 353 18.76 -15.02 -4.46
C ASP A 353 18.35 -15.52 -5.86
N ILE A 354 17.43 -14.81 -6.52
CA ILE A 354 16.84 -15.24 -7.78
C ILE A 354 17.85 -15.23 -8.94
N LEU A 355 18.76 -14.26 -8.95
CA LEU A 355 19.69 -14.05 -10.07
C LEU A 355 20.81 -15.09 -10.06
N THR A 356 21.30 -15.43 -8.88
CA THR A 356 22.41 -16.36 -8.69
C THR A 356 21.95 -17.79 -8.44
N GLY A 357 20.70 -17.97 -7.97
CA GLY A 357 20.16 -19.25 -7.51
C GLY A 357 20.80 -19.76 -6.21
N ILE A 358 21.60 -18.93 -5.54
CA ILE A 358 22.29 -19.31 -4.30
C ILE A 358 21.33 -19.19 -3.12
N GLN A 359 21.31 -20.22 -2.27
CA GLN A 359 20.61 -20.16 -1.00
C GLN A 359 21.42 -19.29 -0.03
N GLU A 360 20.93 -18.09 0.25
CA GLU A 360 21.54 -17.14 1.18
C GLU A 360 21.35 -17.56 2.64
N TYR A 361 20.21 -18.19 2.94
CA TYR A 361 19.90 -18.61 4.30
C TYR A 361 18.87 -19.74 4.34
N ALA A 362 18.93 -20.55 5.40
CA ALA A 362 17.89 -21.49 5.78
C ALA A 362 17.66 -21.41 7.29
N TYR A 363 16.41 -21.17 7.66
CA TYR A 363 15.95 -21.16 9.04
C TYR A 363 15.21 -22.47 9.35
N GLU A 364 15.63 -23.18 10.39
CA GLU A 364 14.90 -24.33 10.93
C GLU A 364 13.90 -23.82 11.97
N LYS A 365 12.62 -24.08 11.74
CA LYS A 365 11.52 -23.67 12.62
C LYS A 365 11.69 -24.30 13.99
N LEU A 366 11.63 -23.47 15.04
CA LEU A 366 11.76 -23.96 16.43
C LEU A 366 10.44 -24.53 16.95
N GLU A 367 9.32 -24.02 16.42
CA GLU A 367 7.97 -24.46 16.73
C GLU A 367 7.24 -24.81 15.42
N LYS A 368 6.43 -25.87 15.43
CA LYS A 368 5.64 -26.27 14.25
C LYS A 368 4.61 -25.23 13.81
N THR A 369 4.26 -24.31 14.71
CA THR A 369 3.30 -23.23 14.50
C THR A 369 3.97 -21.94 14.03
N GLU A 370 5.26 -22.00 13.66
CA GLU A 370 5.94 -20.90 13.00
C GLU A 370 5.59 -20.86 11.51
N GLU A 371 5.22 -19.67 11.05
CA GLU A 371 4.91 -19.36 9.65
C GLU A 371 5.71 -18.13 9.22
N PHE A 372 6.19 -18.13 7.97
CA PHE A 372 6.87 -16.99 7.39
C PHE A 372 5.92 -15.79 7.32
N LEU A 373 6.37 -14.63 7.80
CA LEU A 373 5.60 -13.39 7.69
C LEU A 373 6.24 -12.39 6.74
N ASN A 374 7.54 -12.10 6.92
CA ASN A 374 8.21 -11.10 6.10
C ASN A 374 9.74 -11.25 6.07
N PHE A 375 10.38 -10.70 5.06
CA PHE A 375 11.82 -10.59 4.91
C PHE A 375 12.21 -9.17 4.52
N ILE A 376 13.14 -8.58 5.27
CA ILE A 376 13.41 -7.14 5.21
C ILE A 376 14.90 -6.82 5.36
N GLN A 377 15.32 -5.68 4.81
CA GLN A 377 16.69 -5.15 4.87
C GLN A 377 17.77 -6.16 4.40
N ASN A 378 17.44 -7.11 3.52
CA ASN A 378 18.36 -8.16 3.06
C ASN A 378 19.01 -8.97 4.19
N ARG A 379 18.38 -9.03 5.38
CA ARG A 379 19.03 -9.57 6.58
C ARG A 379 18.10 -10.17 7.61
N TYR A 380 16.91 -9.64 7.77
CA TYR A 380 16.05 -10.05 8.88
C TYR A 380 14.84 -10.81 8.39
N LEU A 381 14.63 -11.97 8.99
CA LEU A 381 13.46 -12.81 8.80
C LEU A 381 12.48 -12.54 9.93
N ILE A 382 11.22 -12.26 9.60
CA ILE A 382 10.13 -12.16 10.55
C ILE A 382 9.28 -13.43 10.44
N MET A 383 9.19 -14.16 11.54
CA MET A 383 8.33 -15.32 11.68
C MET A 383 7.17 -14.99 12.60
N GLU A 384 5.97 -15.43 12.24
CA GLU A 384 4.80 -15.42 13.11
C GLU A 384 4.68 -16.76 13.84
N VAL A 385 4.35 -16.74 15.12
CA VAL A 385 4.21 -17.95 15.93
C VAL A 385 2.79 -18.06 16.47
N ASN A 386 2.16 -19.21 16.27
CA ASN A 386 0.74 -19.46 16.58
C ASN A 386 -0.22 -18.46 15.89
N PRO A 387 -0.11 -18.27 14.56
CA PRO A 387 -0.94 -17.32 13.80
C PRO A 387 -2.44 -17.51 14.06
N ASN A 388 -2.86 -18.77 14.18
CA ASN A 388 -4.24 -19.18 14.42
C ASN A 388 -4.72 -19.04 15.89
N MET A 389 -3.91 -18.51 16.81
CA MET A 389 -4.27 -18.31 18.22
C MET A 389 -3.98 -16.88 18.66
N PRO A 390 -4.92 -15.92 18.50
CA PRO A 390 -4.68 -14.50 18.73
C PRO A 390 -4.09 -14.15 20.11
N SER A 391 -4.50 -14.86 21.18
CA SER A 391 -3.99 -14.63 22.55
C SER A 391 -2.58 -15.15 22.80
N LYS A 392 -2.05 -15.97 21.90
CA LYS A 392 -0.69 -16.55 21.95
C LYS A 392 0.17 -16.17 20.76
N LYS A 393 -0.38 -15.39 19.84
CA LYS A 393 0.29 -14.90 18.64
C LYS A 393 1.38 -13.91 19.02
N TYR A 394 2.56 -14.10 18.45
CA TYR A 394 3.67 -13.18 18.58
C TYR A 394 4.63 -13.33 17.40
N LEU A 395 5.51 -12.36 17.24
CA LEU A 395 6.48 -12.28 16.16
C LEU A 395 7.90 -12.52 16.68
N LYS A 396 8.72 -13.18 15.85
CA LYS A 396 10.17 -13.35 16.04
C LYS A 396 10.90 -12.59 14.93
N LEU A 397 11.83 -11.72 15.30
CA LEU A 397 12.81 -11.15 14.37
C LEU A 397 14.10 -11.95 14.47
N ILE A 398 14.54 -12.54 13.36
CA ILE A 398 15.76 -13.36 13.29
C ILE A 398 16.78 -12.66 12.40
N ASP A 399 18.01 -12.51 12.89
CA ASP A 399 19.13 -12.00 12.10
C ASP A 399 19.81 -13.15 11.35
N MET A 400 19.72 -13.15 10.02
CA MET A 400 20.28 -14.22 9.19
C MET A 400 21.82 -14.29 9.24
N GLN A 401 22.49 -13.17 9.54
CA GLN A 401 23.96 -13.17 9.63
C GLN A 401 24.46 -13.89 10.88
N THR A 402 23.69 -13.86 11.96
CA THR A 402 24.08 -14.45 13.25
C THR A 402 23.29 -15.70 13.61
N GLY A 403 22.15 -15.92 12.95
CA GLY A 403 21.19 -16.98 13.25
C GLY A 403 20.43 -16.78 14.57
N LYS A 404 20.48 -15.58 15.17
CA LYS A 404 19.89 -15.32 16.49
C LYS A 404 18.54 -14.66 16.38
N ILE A 405 17.67 -14.99 17.35
CA ILE A 405 16.43 -14.25 17.57
C ILE A 405 16.78 -12.92 18.27
N GLU A 406 16.60 -11.83 17.54
CA GLU A 406 16.94 -10.48 17.98
C GLU A 406 15.80 -9.82 18.78
N ILE A 407 14.54 -10.14 18.46
CA ILE A 407 13.33 -9.61 19.11
C ILE A 407 12.27 -10.71 19.17
N GLN A 408 11.56 -10.79 20.31
CA GLN A 408 10.28 -11.49 20.43
C GLN A 408 9.25 -10.50 20.97
N ALA A 409 8.21 -10.24 20.18
CA ALA A 409 7.30 -9.13 20.45
C ALA A 409 5.89 -9.43 19.97
N LYS A 410 4.90 -8.73 20.52
CA LYS A 410 3.51 -8.80 20.06
C LYS A 410 3.34 -8.17 18.68
N LYS A 411 4.08 -7.09 18.42
CA LYS A 411 4.11 -6.36 17.15
C LYS A 411 5.55 -6.03 16.78
N ILE A 412 5.89 -6.08 15.49
CA ILE A 412 7.16 -5.65 14.91
C ILE A 412 6.83 -4.86 13.65
N ILE A 413 7.38 -3.65 13.54
CA ILE A 413 7.27 -2.78 12.37
C ILE A 413 8.70 -2.40 11.97
N SER A 414 9.00 -2.41 10.67
CA SER A 414 10.29 -2.01 10.14
C SER A 414 10.13 -0.80 9.23
N VAL A 415 10.95 0.23 9.43
CA VAL A 415 11.09 1.34 8.48
C VAL A 415 12.57 1.67 8.33
N LYS A 416 13.08 1.51 7.10
CA LYS A 416 14.53 1.55 6.81
C LYS A 416 15.29 0.64 7.78
N ASP A 417 16.37 1.12 8.41
CA ASP A 417 17.21 0.39 9.36
C ASP A 417 16.70 0.33 10.82
N ASN A 418 15.40 0.60 11.04
CA ASN A 418 14.82 0.76 12.38
C ASN A 418 13.69 -0.23 12.60
N PHE A 419 13.73 -0.87 13.77
CA PHE A 419 12.73 -1.81 14.24
C PHE A 419 11.96 -1.21 15.40
N PHE A 420 10.65 -1.12 15.23
CA PHE A 420 9.71 -0.74 16.26
C PHE A 420 9.00 -1.98 16.75
N TYR A 421 9.00 -2.23 18.06
CA TYR A 421 8.41 -3.44 18.60
C TYR A 421 7.59 -3.17 19.85
N GLU A 422 6.56 -3.97 20.07
CA GLU A 422 5.76 -3.94 21.30
C GLU A 422 6.10 -5.17 22.12
N SER A 423 6.74 -4.95 23.27
CA SER A 423 7.07 -6.01 24.22
C SER A 423 5.81 -6.77 24.66
N ARG A 424 6.00 -8.05 25.03
CA ARG A 424 4.91 -8.94 25.45
C ARG A 424 4.28 -8.57 26.77
#